data_AF-A0A936KV53-F1
#
_entry.id   AF-A0A936KV53-F1
#
_cell.length_a   1.000
_cell.length_b   1.000
_cell.length_c   1.000
_cell.angle_alpha   90.00
_cell.angle_beta   90.00
_cell.angle_gamma   90.00
#
_symmetry.space_group_name_H-M   'P 1'
#
loop_
_entity.id
_entity.type
_entity.pdbx_description
1 polymer ?
#
loop_
_entity_poly.entity_id
_entity_poly.type
_entity_poly.pdbx_seq_one_letter_code
_entity_poly.pdbx_strand_id
1 'polypeptide(L)'
;MKLKFFILAFILLFARGCDFYSTSLWFFDNPASETNPLSKFFGVGWTGLILANIIIVGLIIYAFYFYSFKYKTTRQTSSNKLTDFVSELYFNEKGRFLKSFTNRPKTN
;
A
#
# COMPACT_ATOMS: atom_id res chain seq x y z
N MET A 1 -8.27 16.22 4.43
CA MET A 1 -7.11 15.41 3.99
C MET A 1 -6.10 15.19 5.12
N LYS A 2 -5.61 16.24 5.79
CA LYS A 2 -4.64 16.13 6.91
C LYS A 2 -5.07 15.18 8.03
N LEU A 3 -6.28 15.34 8.57
CA LEU A 3 -6.79 14.46 9.64
C LEU A 3 -6.89 12.99 9.19
N LYS A 4 -7.39 12.72 7.98
CA LYS A 4 -7.47 11.36 7.41
C LYS A 4 -6.08 10.74 7.28
N PHE A 5 -5.10 11.53 6.83
CA PHE A 5 -3.71 11.09 6.75
C PHE A 5 -3.16 10.70 8.13
N PHE A 6 -3.35 11.54 9.15
CA PHE A 6 -2.89 11.24 10.51
C PHE A 6 -3.56 10.01 11.11
N ILE A 7 -4.88 9.86 10.94
CA ILE A 7 -5.61 8.69 11.43
C ILE A 7 -5.10 7.41 10.75
N LEU A 8 -4.93 7.42 9.42
CA LEU A 8 -4.45 6.26 8.69
C LEU A 8 -2.99 5.92 9.03
N ALA A 9 -2.12 6.92 9.16
CA ALA A 9 -0.74 6.72 9.59
C ALA A 9 -0.67 6.15 11.03
N PHE A 10 -1.53 6.65 11.94
CA PHE A 10 -1.63 6.14 13.30
C PHE A 10 -2.12 4.69 13.34
N ILE A 11 -3.18 4.35 12.60
CA ILE A 11 -3.69 2.98 12.52
C ILE A 11 -2.62 2.04 11.95
N LEU A 12 -1.88 2.47 10.91
CA LEU A 12 -0.79 1.69 10.34
C LEU A 12 0.30 1.40 11.39
N LEU A 13 0.76 2.44 12.10
CA LEU A 13 1.77 2.30 13.15
C LEU A 13 1.27 1.42 14.30
N PHE A 14 0.02 1.58 14.70
CA PHE A 14 -0.60 0.77 15.75
C PHE A 14 -0.68 -0.70 15.35
N ALA A 15 -1.18 -1.00 14.14
CA ALA A 15 -1.27 -2.37 13.64
C ALA A 15 0.12 -3.02 13.53
N ARG A 16 1.13 -2.28 13.08
CA ARG A 16 2.52 -2.77 13.01
C ARG A 16 3.13 -2.96 14.40
N GLY A 17 2.80 -2.11 15.36
CA GLY A 17 3.19 -2.27 16.76
C GLY A 17 2.58 -3.53 17.38
N CYS A 18 1.30 -3.81 17.12
CA CYS A 18 0.65 -5.04 17.58
C CYS A 18 1.27 -6.30 16.97
N ASP A 19 1.55 -6.27 15.67
CA ASP A 19 2.20 -7.36 14.93
C ASP A 19 3.63 -7.62 15.44
N PHE A 20 4.37 -6.54 15.72
CA PHE A 20 5.70 -6.64 16.31
C PHE A 20 5.64 -7.19 17.74
N TYR A 21 4.69 -6.71 18.55
CA TYR A 21 4.50 -7.17 19.93
C TYR A 21 4.15 -8.66 19.98
N SER A 22 3.17 -9.10 19.19
CA SER A 22 2.78 -10.52 19.13
C SER A 22 3.94 -11.41 18.65
N THR A 23 4.70 -10.96 17.65
CA THR A 23 5.89 -11.68 17.16
C THR A 23 6.97 -11.74 18.25
N SER A 24 7.19 -10.63 18.97
CA SER A 24 8.18 -10.57 20.05
C SER A 24 7.84 -11.52 21.19
N LEU A 25 6.56 -11.66 21.54
CA LEU A 25 6.15 -12.55 22.62
C LEU A 25 6.41 -14.04 22.30
N TRP A 26 6.25 -14.43 21.03
CA TRP A 26 6.33 -15.84 20.61
C TRP A 26 7.73 -16.28 20.16
N PHE A 27 8.55 -15.34 19.65
CA PHE A 27 9.83 -15.66 19.00
C PHE A 27 11.04 -14.99 19.68
N PHE A 28 10.86 -14.35 20.85
CA PHE A 28 11.99 -13.73 21.59
C PHE A 28 13.05 -14.76 21.97
N ASP A 29 12.63 -15.92 22.50
CA ASP A 29 13.53 -16.93 23.06
C ASP A 29 14.16 -17.82 21.99
N ASN A 30 13.52 -17.99 20.82
CA ASN A 30 14.07 -18.79 19.73
C ASN A 30 13.70 -18.24 18.34
N PRO A 31 14.54 -17.38 17.74
CA PRO A 31 14.30 -16.81 16.41
C PRO A 31 14.42 -17.83 15.27
N ALA A 32 14.91 -19.05 15.54
CA ALA A 32 15.10 -20.10 14.54
C ALA A 32 13.78 -20.70 14.00
N SER A 33 12.66 -20.53 14.72
CA SER A 33 11.33 -20.98 14.27
C SER A 33 10.55 -19.90 13.53
N GLU A 34 11.12 -18.72 13.35
CA GLU A 34 10.45 -17.60 12.69
C GLU A 34 10.38 -17.87 11.17
N THR A 35 9.19 -17.72 10.58
CA THR A 35 8.96 -18.00 9.14
C THR A 35 9.26 -16.79 8.27
N ASN A 36 9.72 -15.69 8.85
CA ASN A 36 9.98 -14.46 8.11
C ASN A 36 11.10 -14.72 7.08
N PRO A 37 10.88 -14.45 5.78
CA PRO A 37 11.89 -14.68 4.76
C PRO A 37 13.21 -13.99 5.06
N LEU A 38 13.19 -12.84 5.75
CA LEU A 38 14.38 -12.10 6.14
C LEU A 38 15.21 -12.85 7.20
N SER A 39 14.59 -13.45 8.20
CA SER A 39 15.31 -14.25 9.19
C SER A 39 15.71 -15.62 8.64
N LYS A 40 14.82 -16.27 7.87
CA LYS A 40 15.06 -17.62 7.33
C LYS A 40 16.08 -17.67 6.19
N PHE A 41 16.05 -16.73 5.24
CA PHE A 41 16.95 -16.76 4.07
C PHE A 41 18.21 -15.91 4.27
N PHE A 42 18.12 -14.82 5.02
CA PHE A 42 19.24 -13.89 5.19
C PHE A 42 19.90 -13.98 6.56
N GLY A 43 19.41 -14.86 7.46
CA GLY A 43 19.97 -15.03 8.81
C GLY A 43 19.88 -13.75 9.66
N VAL A 44 18.97 -12.85 9.29
CA VAL A 44 18.84 -11.54 9.92
C VAL A 44 18.18 -11.72 11.29
N GLY A 45 18.91 -11.42 12.35
CA GLY A 45 18.38 -11.46 13.71
C GLY A 45 17.35 -10.37 14.01
N TRP A 46 16.83 -10.37 15.23
CA TRP A 46 15.82 -9.44 15.74
C TRP A 46 16.07 -7.97 15.39
N THR A 47 17.31 -7.50 15.57
CA THR A 47 17.68 -6.11 15.27
C THR A 47 17.46 -5.75 13.80
N GLY A 48 17.79 -6.65 12.88
CA GLY A 48 17.63 -6.38 11.45
C GLY A 48 16.17 -6.50 11.00
N LEU A 49 15.36 -7.33 11.65
CA LEU A 49 13.90 -7.38 11.42
C LEU A 49 13.22 -6.07 11.82
N ILE A 50 13.59 -5.53 12.99
CA ILE A 50 13.14 -4.21 13.45
C ILE A 50 13.53 -3.14 12.43
N LEU A 51 14.81 -3.14 12.01
CA LEU A 51 15.33 -2.15 11.08
C LEU A 51 14.62 -2.21 9.72
N ALA A 52 14.41 -3.41 9.18
CA ALA A 52 13.68 -3.61 7.94
C ALA A 52 12.23 -3.12 8.05
N ASN A 53 11.56 -3.39 9.17
CA ASN A 53 10.19 -2.93 9.39
C ASN A 53 10.11 -1.39 9.45
N ILE A 54 11.03 -0.73 10.17
CA ILE A 54 11.12 0.74 10.25
C ILE A 54 11.29 1.34 8.85
N ILE A 55 12.20 0.77 8.03
CA ILE A 55 12.45 1.26 6.67
C ILE A 55 11.19 1.11 5.80
N ILE A 56 10.56 -0.05 5.80
CA ILE A 56 9.37 -0.33 4.98
C ILE A 56 8.20 0.55 5.40
N VAL A 57 7.91 0.63 6.70
CA VAL A 57 6.81 1.45 7.23
C VAL A 57 7.07 2.93 6.96
N GLY A 58 8.32 3.39 7.13
CA GLY A 58 8.73 4.75 6.78
C GLY A 58 8.49 5.07 5.30
N LEU A 59 8.85 4.14 4.40
CA LEU A 59 8.62 4.29 2.96
C LEU A 59 7.14 4.35 2.62
N ILE A 60 6.30 3.52 3.25
CA ILE A 60 4.84 3.55 3.07
C ILE A 60 4.27 4.89 3.53
N ILE A 61 4.65 5.38 4.70
CA ILE A 61 4.19 6.69 5.22
C ILE A 61 4.64 7.81 4.28
N TYR A 62 5.88 7.75 3.81
CA TYR A 62 6.41 8.74 2.86
C TYR A 62 5.67 8.73 1.52
N ALA A 63 5.45 7.55 0.92
CA ALA A 63 4.69 7.40 -0.31
C ALA A 63 3.25 7.91 -0.14
N PHE A 64 2.62 7.60 0.99
CA PHE A 64 1.28 8.07 1.31
C PHE A 64 1.23 9.58 1.55
N TYR A 65 2.28 10.17 2.15
CA TYR A 65 2.42 11.62 2.28
C TYR A 65 2.56 12.28 0.92
N PHE A 66 3.43 11.74 0.06
CA PHE A 66 3.63 12.25 -1.29
C PHE A 66 2.31 12.21 -2.07
N TYR A 67 1.61 11.07 -2.05
CA TYR A 67 0.31 10.92 -2.69
C TYR A 67 -0.76 11.89 -2.15
N SER A 68 -0.80 12.10 -0.84
CA SER A 68 -1.85 12.89 -0.21
C SER A 68 -1.66 14.41 -0.35
N PHE A 69 -0.41 14.88 -0.46
CA PHE A 69 -0.10 16.31 -0.37
C PHE A 69 0.68 16.89 -1.54
N LYS A 70 1.54 16.09 -2.19
CA LYS A 70 2.42 16.55 -3.28
C LYS A 70 1.88 16.15 -4.65
N TYR A 71 1.22 15.00 -4.73
CA TYR A 71 0.66 14.49 -5.95
C TYR A 71 -0.60 15.28 -6.32
N LYS A 72 -0.51 16.09 -7.38
CA LYS A 72 -1.66 16.72 -8.02
C LYS A 72 -2.06 15.86 -9.22
N THR A 73 -3.22 15.20 -9.14
CA THR A 73 -3.79 14.55 -10.32
C THR A 73 -4.33 15.63 -11.27
N THR A 74 -3.88 15.62 -12.52
CA THR A 74 -4.32 16.58 -13.55
C THR A 74 -5.76 16.30 -14.01
N ARG A 75 -6.35 15.15 -13.68
CA ARG A 75 -7.66 14.76 -14.21
C ARG A 75 -8.81 15.24 -13.34
N GLN A 76 -9.34 16.39 -13.71
CA GLN A 76 -10.67 16.83 -13.32
C GLN A 76 -11.69 16.03 -14.15
N THR A 77 -12.29 14.99 -13.56
CA THR A 77 -13.42 14.31 -14.21
C THR A 77 -14.54 15.33 -14.34
N SER A 78 -14.99 15.57 -15.56
CA SER A 78 -16.04 16.58 -15.81
C SER A 78 -17.45 15.99 -15.74
N SER A 79 -17.58 14.76 -15.22
CA SER A 79 -18.85 14.02 -15.15
C SER A 79 -19.12 13.47 -13.74
N ASN A 80 -20.38 13.62 -13.30
CA ASN A 80 -20.89 13.13 -12.01
C ASN A 80 -21.26 11.64 -12.03
N LYS A 81 -21.10 10.94 -13.16
CA LYS A 81 -21.45 9.52 -13.30
C LYS A 81 -20.21 8.62 -13.19
N LEU A 82 -20.30 7.57 -12.36
CA LEU A 82 -19.25 6.56 -12.17
C LEU A 82 -18.82 5.87 -13.48
N THR A 83 -19.76 5.61 -14.38
CA THR A 83 -19.46 5.01 -15.69
C THR A 83 -18.59 5.90 -16.56
N ASP A 84 -18.80 7.22 -16.50
CA ASP A 84 -17.98 8.19 -17.22
C ASP A 84 -16.61 8.32 -16.57
N PHE A 85 -16.53 8.31 -15.24
CA PHE A 85 -15.25 8.31 -14.52
C PHE A 85 -14.36 7.13 -14.92
N VAL A 86 -14.92 5.91 -14.98
CA VAL A 86 -14.16 4.72 -15.41
C VAL A 86 -13.78 4.82 -16.89
N SER A 87 -14.67 5.32 -17.74
CA SER A 87 -14.36 5.51 -19.17
C SER A 87 -13.24 6.53 -19.39
N GLU A 88 -13.28 7.65 -18.66
CA GLU A 88 -12.31 8.75 -18.74
C GLU A 88 -10.97 8.35 -18.11
N LEU A 89 -10.97 7.49 -17.08
CA LEU A 89 -9.77 6.94 -16.47
C LEU A 89 -8.99 6.04 -17.44
N TYR A 90 -9.67 5.09 -18.10
CA TYR A 90 -9.04 4.07 -18.94
C TYR A 90 -8.91 4.44 -20.42
N PHE A 91 -9.86 5.20 -20.96
CA PHE A 91 -9.94 5.49 -22.41
C PHE A 91 -9.80 6.97 -22.75
N ASN A 92 -9.67 7.84 -21.75
CA ASN A 92 -9.61 9.30 -21.92
C ASN A 92 -10.82 9.88 -22.70
N GLU A 93 -11.94 9.16 -22.73
CA GLU A 93 -13.18 9.52 -23.43
C GLU A 93 -14.40 9.08 -22.61
N LYS A 94 -15.47 9.86 -22.65
CA LYS A 94 -16.74 9.57 -21.97
C LYS A 94 -17.56 8.52 -22.74
N GLY A 95 -18.40 7.75 -22.04
CA GLY A 95 -19.36 6.83 -22.67
C GLY A 95 -18.80 5.50 -23.21
N ARG A 96 -17.51 5.19 -23.04
CA ARG A 96 -16.89 3.91 -23.49
C ARG A 96 -16.82 2.83 -22.41
N PHE A 97 -17.60 2.92 -21.32
CA PHE A 97 -17.55 1.99 -20.19
C PHE A 97 -17.75 0.52 -20.61
N LEU A 98 -18.72 0.27 -21.50
CA LEU A 98 -19.01 -1.06 -22.04
C LEU A 98 -17.87 -1.62 -22.92
N LYS A 99 -16.98 -0.74 -23.43
CA LYS A 99 -15.78 -1.13 -24.19
C LYS A 99 -14.66 -1.68 -23.32
N SER A 100 -14.68 -1.38 -22.01
CA SER A 100 -13.77 -1.97 -21.01
C SER A 100 -13.95 -3.48 -20.89
N PHE A 101 -15.20 -3.95 -20.94
CA PHE A 101 -15.54 -5.37 -20.77
C PHE A 101 -15.46 -6.19 -22.06
N THR A 102 -15.38 -5.54 -23.22
CA THR A 102 -15.40 -6.22 -24.53
C THR A 102 -14.04 -6.28 -25.22
N ASN A 103 -13.04 -5.51 -24.77
CA ASN A 103 -11.68 -5.66 -25.27
C ASN A 103 -11.01 -6.90 -24.64
N ARG A 104 -11.20 -8.06 -25.28
CA ARG A 104 -10.24 -9.16 -25.17
C ARG A 104 -8.91 -8.67 -25.77
N PRO A 105 -7.75 -9.01 -25.18
CA PRO A 105 -6.48 -8.76 -25.83
C PRO A 105 -6.50 -9.46 -27.19
N LYS A 106 -6.30 -8.70 -28.27
CA LYS A 106 -5.96 -9.30 -29.57
C LYS A 106 -4.52 -9.77 -29.44
N THR A 107 -4.36 -11.08 -29.29
CA THR A 107 -3.08 -11.76 -29.50
C THR A 107 -2.70 -11.52 -30.95
N ASN A 108 -1.64 -10.75 -31.17
CA ASN A 108 -0.87 -10.74 -32.43
C ASN A 108 0.36 -11.61 -32.22
#